data_AF-A0A2H9P6X3-F1
#
_entry.id   AF-A0A2H9P6X3-F1
#
_cell.length_a   1.000
_cell.length_b   1.000
_cell.length_c   1.000
_cell.angle_alpha   90.00
_cell.angle_beta   90.00
_cell.angle_gamma   90.00
#
_symmetry.space_group_name_H-M   'P 1'
#
loop_
_entity.id
_entity.type
_entity.pdbx_description
1 polymer ?
#
loop_
_entity_poly.entity_id
_entity_poly.type
_entity_poly.pdbx_seq_one_letter_code
_entity_poly.pdbx_strand_id
1 'polypeptide(L)'
;MRKCACGGKMGESGGYRKGVRYSSLKCAECGEELMTMPQAKSFMRSAEKAKRVTFSKWGEALAVRIPAEAVRQYRLKAREKGAFVFEKDGFKILPSTA
;
A
#
# COMPACT_ATOMS: atom_id res chain seq x y z
N MET A 1 7.84 -21.32 -24.33
CA MET A 1 8.89 -20.76 -23.44
C MET A 1 9.14 -19.31 -23.84
N ARG A 2 9.01 -18.37 -22.91
CA ARG A 2 9.30 -16.95 -23.17
C ARG A 2 10.82 -16.77 -23.14
N LYS A 3 11.38 -16.06 -24.12
CA LYS A 3 12.81 -15.71 -24.16
C LYS A 3 13.00 -14.32 -23.55
N CYS A 4 14.08 -14.14 -22.81
CA CYS A 4 14.55 -12.84 -22.37
C CYS A 4 15.03 -12.02 -23.58
N ALA A 5 15.08 -10.68 -23.45
CA ALA A 5 15.68 -9.81 -24.45
C ALA A 5 17.15 -10.16 -24.73
N CYS A 6 17.86 -10.75 -23.75
CA CYS A 6 19.22 -11.25 -23.94
C CYS A 6 19.31 -12.59 -24.69
N GLY A 7 18.18 -13.18 -25.12
CA GLY A 7 18.12 -14.49 -25.77
C GLY A 7 18.03 -15.67 -24.81
N GLY A 8 18.31 -15.47 -23.52
CA GLY A 8 18.31 -16.49 -22.49
C GLY A 8 16.93 -17.05 -22.14
N LYS A 9 16.91 -18.29 -21.66
CA LYS A 9 15.68 -18.96 -21.22
C LYS A 9 15.22 -18.40 -19.87
N MET A 10 13.94 -18.04 -19.80
CA MET A 10 13.30 -17.66 -18.55
C MET A 10 12.70 -18.88 -17.86
N GLY A 11 13.08 -19.08 -16.60
CA GLY A 11 12.51 -20.10 -15.72
C GLY A 11 11.48 -19.50 -14.79
N GLU A 12 10.49 -20.31 -14.39
CA GLU A 12 9.54 -19.92 -13.35
C GLU A 12 10.27 -19.85 -12.00
N SER A 13 10.17 -18.70 -11.35
CA SER A 13 10.59 -18.48 -9.97
C SER A 13 9.40 -17.99 -9.17
N GLY A 14 9.30 -18.38 -7.90
CA GLY A 14 8.21 -17.94 -7.04
C GLY A 14 8.67 -17.77 -5.62
N GLY A 15 7.99 -16.90 -4.87
CA GLY A 15 8.36 -16.58 -3.50
C GLY A 15 7.19 -16.07 -2.68
N TYR A 16 7.47 -15.80 -1.41
CA TYR A 16 6.54 -15.19 -0.47
C TYR A 16 7.15 -13.86 -0.01
N ARG A 17 6.46 -12.73 -0.27
CA ARG A 17 6.93 -11.41 0.19
C ARG A 17 5.78 -10.63 0.80
N LYS A 18 5.98 -10.15 2.04
CA LYS A 18 4.95 -9.42 2.82
C LYS A 18 3.59 -10.15 2.87
N GLY A 19 3.60 -11.47 3.05
CA GLY A 19 2.39 -12.29 3.16
C GLY A 19 1.71 -12.65 1.83
N VAL A 20 2.31 -12.32 0.69
CA VAL A 20 1.74 -12.60 -0.63
C VAL A 20 2.64 -13.56 -1.41
N ARG A 21 2.06 -14.67 -1.88
CA ARG A 21 2.70 -15.60 -2.82
C ARG A 21 2.78 -14.96 -4.20
N TYR A 22 3.94 -14.97 -4.83
CA TYR A 22 4.10 -14.46 -6.19
C TYR A 22 4.84 -15.46 -7.08
N SER A 23 4.53 -15.39 -8.37
CA SER A 23 5.29 -16.02 -9.46
C SER A 23 5.93 -14.93 -10.33
N SER A 24 7.19 -15.13 -10.66
CA SER A 24 8.01 -14.34 -11.56
C SER A 24 8.70 -15.26 -12.56
N LEU A 25 9.19 -14.68 -13.64
CA LEU A 25 10.05 -15.36 -14.59
C LEU A 25 11.45 -14.77 -14.47
N LYS A 26 12.44 -15.58 -14.11
CA LYS A 26 13.83 -15.12 -14.01
C LYS A 26 14.65 -15.69 -15.16
N CYS A 27 15.38 -14.83 -15.85
CA CYS A 27 16.37 -15.26 -16.82
C CYS A 27 17.59 -15.85 -16.10
N ALA A 28 18.00 -17.06 -16.51
CA ALA A 28 19.18 -17.71 -15.94
C ALA A 28 20.51 -17.08 -16.41
N GLU A 29 20.50 -16.36 -17.53
CA GLU A 29 21.71 -15.80 -18.14
C GLU A 29 21.99 -14.36 -17.68
N CYS A 30 21.05 -13.43 -17.85
CA CYS A 30 21.26 -12.04 -17.47
C CYS A 30 20.66 -11.67 -16.10
N GLY A 31 19.92 -12.58 -15.47
CA GLY A 31 19.26 -12.35 -14.19
C GLY A 31 18.00 -11.49 -14.23
N GLU A 32 17.57 -11.03 -15.43
CA GLU A 32 16.38 -10.21 -15.60
C GLU A 32 15.12 -10.94 -15.09
N GLU A 33 14.33 -10.25 -14.25
CA GLU A 33 13.16 -10.81 -13.59
C GLU A 33 11.88 -10.11 -14.08
N LEU A 34 11.05 -10.85 -14.82
CA LEU A 34 9.72 -10.42 -15.20
C LEU A 34 8.74 -10.85 -14.11
N MET A 35 8.40 -9.92 -13.23
CA MET A 35 7.34 -10.15 -12.25
C MET A 35 5.97 -10.21 -12.95
N THR A 36 5.06 -11.01 -12.43
CA THR A 36 3.66 -10.91 -12.84
C THR A 36 3.07 -9.58 -12.34
N MET A 37 2.29 -8.92 -13.21
CA MET A 37 1.61 -7.63 -13.00
C MET A 37 0.69 -7.45 -11.75
N PRO A 38 0.26 -8.48 -10.97
CA PRO A 38 -0.63 -8.24 -9.82
C PRO A 38 -0.09 -7.27 -8.76
N GLN A 39 1.24 -7.16 -8.60
CA GLN A 39 1.85 -6.24 -7.63
C GLN A 39 1.78 -4.76 -8.06
N ALA A 40 1.94 -4.45 -9.35
CA ALA A 40 1.75 -3.09 -9.88
C ALA A 40 0.30 -2.62 -9.70
N LYS A 41 -0.67 -3.53 -9.89
CA LYS A 41 -2.10 -3.24 -9.73
C LYS A 41 -2.51 -3.02 -8.27
N SER A 42 -1.91 -3.75 -7.33
CA SER A 42 -2.14 -3.54 -5.88
C SER A 42 -1.65 -2.18 -5.41
N PHE A 43 -0.43 -1.79 -5.80
CA PHE A 43 0.16 -0.49 -5.47
C PHE A 43 -0.60 0.68 -6.14
N MET A 44 -1.02 0.53 -7.40
CA MET A 44 -1.84 1.54 -8.08
C MET A 44 -3.25 1.68 -7.48
N ARG A 45 -3.90 0.58 -7.05
CA ARG A 45 -5.22 0.65 -6.39
C ARG A 45 -5.18 1.36 -5.04
N SER A 46 -4.08 1.24 -4.28
CA SER A 46 -3.89 2.03 -3.06
C SER A 46 -3.75 3.52 -3.35
N ALA A 47 -3.13 3.89 -4.47
CA ALA A 47 -3.01 5.28 -4.90
C ALA A 47 -4.33 5.86 -5.45
N GLU A 48 -5.12 5.09 -6.21
CA GLU A 48 -6.45 5.50 -6.70
C GLU A 48 -7.48 5.70 -5.57
N LYS A 49 -7.33 4.97 -4.46
CA LYS A 49 -8.16 5.14 -3.25
C LYS A 49 -7.61 6.18 -2.27
N ALA A 50 -6.40 6.69 -2.49
CA ALA A 50 -5.81 7.69 -1.62
C ALA A 50 -6.53 9.03 -1.81
N LYS A 51 -7.32 9.42 -0.80
CA LYS A 51 -7.92 10.74 -0.77
C LYS A 51 -6.87 11.75 -0.34
N ARG A 52 -6.66 12.80 -1.14
CA ARG A 52 -5.81 13.92 -0.73
C ARG A 52 -6.43 14.60 0.48
N VAL A 53 -5.63 14.83 1.50
CA VAL A 53 -6.02 15.56 2.70
C VAL A 53 -5.13 16.78 2.86
N THR A 54 -5.66 17.80 3.53
CA THR A 54 -4.92 19.02 3.83
C THR A 54 -4.75 19.13 5.33
N PHE A 55 -3.52 19.37 5.77
CA PHE A 55 -3.21 19.70 7.15
C PHE A 55 -3.50 21.18 7.36
N SER A 56 -4.27 21.50 8.39
CA SER A 56 -4.60 22.87 8.79
C SER A 56 -4.09 23.12 10.20
N LYS A 57 -3.67 24.34 10.51
CA LYS A 57 -3.26 24.71 11.87
C LYS A 57 -4.51 24.96 12.73
N TRP A 58 -4.56 24.37 13.92
CA TRP A 58 -5.58 24.64 14.94
C TRP A 58 -4.89 24.88 16.29
N GLY A 59 -4.83 26.14 16.70
CA GLY A 59 -3.96 26.54 17.81
C GLY A 59 -2.52 26.20 17.47
N GLU A 60 -1.80 25.52 18.36
CA GLU A 60 -0.44 25.03 18.10
C GLU A 60 -0.37 23.62 17.48
N ALA A 61 -1.51 22.97 17.23
CA ALA A 61 -1.57 21.64 16.65
C ALA A 61 -1.86 21.66 15.14
N LEU A 62 -1.43 20.62 14.42
CA LEU A 62 -1.92 20.33 13.07
C LEU A 62 -3.13 19.42 13.15
N ALA A 63 -4.18 19.80 12.42
CA ALA A 63 -5.41 19.03 12.27
C ALA A 63 -5.56 18.57 10.82
N VAL A 64 -6.10 17.36 10.65
CA VAL A 64 -6.48 16.80 9.35
C VAL A 64 -7.98 16.55 9.35
N ARG A 65 -8.65 16.94 8.27
CA ARG A 65 -10.08 16.63 8.09
C ARG A 65 -10.22 15.19 7.62
N ILE A 66 -11.01 14.40 8.34
CA ILE A 66 -11.32 13.02 7.97
C ILE A 66 -12.40 13.04 6.89
N PRO A 67 -12.20 12.38 5.73
CA PRO A 67 -13.21 12.31 4.68
C PRO A 67 -14.54 11.71 5.18
N ALA A 68 -15.67 12.26 4.74
CA ALA A 68 -17.00 11.83 5.18
C ALA A 68 -17.30 10.34 4.88
N GLU A 69 -16.69 9.78 3.84
CA GLU A 69 -16.73 8.33 3.54
C GLU A 69 -16.11 7.50 4.68
N ALA A 70 -14.94 7.90 5.18
CA ALA A 70 -14.28 7.22 6.29
C ALA A 70 -15.07 7.37 7.59
N VAL A 71 -15.63 8.56 7.86
CA VAL A 71 -16.50 8.79 9.02
C VAL A 71 -17.70 7.83 9.00
N ARG A 72 -18.36 7.67 7.85
CA ARG A 72 -19.49 6.74 7.70
C ARG A 72 -19.08 5.28 7.79
N GLN A 73 -17.99 4.90 7.11
CA GLN A 73 -17.50 3.52 7.07
C GLN A 73 -17.08 3.03 8.46
N TYR A 74 -16.36 3.86 9.21
CA TYR A 74 -15.87 3.52 10.55
C TYR A 74 -16.76 4.03 11.68
N ARG A 75 -17.93 4.60 11.35
CA ARG A 75 -18.93 5.14 12.30
C ARG A 75 -18.34 6.10 13.34
N LEU A 76 -17.33 6.88 12.93
CA LEU A 76 -16.61 7.80 13.80
C LEU A 76 -17.55 8.88 14.34
N LYS A 77 -17.43 9.20 15.62
CA LYS A 77 -18.20 10.27 16.26
C LYS A 77 -17.30 11.42 16.70
N ALA A 78 -17.86 12.62 16.75
CA ALA A 78 -17.17 13.75 17.34
C ALA A 78 -16.84 13.44 18.82
N ARG A 79 -15.66 13.85 19.27
CA ARG A 79 -15.13 13.61 20.63
C ARG A 79 -14.80 12.16 20.97
N GLU A 80 -14.85 11.24 20.01
CA GLU A 80 -14.34 9.89 20.18
C GLU A 80 -12.82 9.92 20.35
N LYS A 81 -12.31 9.10 21.26
CA LYS A 81 -10.87 8.97 21.50
C LYS A 81 -10.28 7.94 20.54
N GLY A 82 -8.99 8.09 20.24
CA GLY A 82 -8.26 7.12 19.42
C GLY A 82 -6.78 7.16 19.74
N ALA A 83 -6.05 6.17 19.23
CA ALA A 83 -4.60 6.09 19.33
C ALA A 83 -3.95 6.63 18.04
N PHE A 84 -2.89 7.42 18.19
CA PHE A 84 -2.03 7.84 17.09
C PHE A 84 -0.73 7.03 17.14
N VAL A 85 -0.47 6.25 16.10
CA VAL A 85 0.66 5.30 16.06
C VAL A 85 1.61 5.71 14.94
N PHE A 86 2.89 5.88 15.28
CA PHE A 86 3.95 6.15 14.31
C PHE A 86 4.41 4.84 13.67
N GLU A 87 4.59 4.88 12.34
CA GLU A 87 5.14 3.78 11.56
C GLU A 87 6.32 4.27 10.72
N LYS A 88 7.08 3.35 10.13
CA LYS A 88 8.29 3.68 9.36
C LYS A 88 8.05 4.70 8.24
N ASP A 89 6.89 4.62 7.57
CA ASP A 89 6.57 5.43 6.39
C ASP A 89 5.37 6.39 6.62
N GLY A 90 4.99 6.64 7.88
CA GLY A 90 3.86 7.52 8.18
C GLY A 90 3.25 7.31 9.56
N PHE A 91 1.94 7.49 9.66
CA PHE A 91 1.19 7.30 10.91
C PHE A 91 -0.18 6.69 10.65
N LYS A 92 -0.73 6.06 11.69
CA LYS A 92 -2.10 5.52 11.71
C LYS A 92 -2.90 6.13 12.86
N ILE A 93 -4.19 6.31 12.62
CA ILE A 93 -5.16 6.68 13.65
C ILE A 93 -6.07 5.48 13.85
N LEU A 94 -6.10 4.95 15.07
CA LEU A 94 -6.94 3.83 15.46
C LEU A 94 -8.06 4.37 16.36
N PRO A 95 -9.32 4.43 15.90
CA PRO A 95 -10.42 4.84 16.76
C PRO A 95 -10.58 3.84 17.90
N SER A 96 -10.76 4.35 19.12
CA SER A 96 -11.05 3.52 20.28
C SER A 96 -12.55 3.26 20.28
N THR A 97 -12.99 2.24 19.55
CA THR A 97 -14.38 1.79 19.59
C THR A 97 -14.69 1.33 21.01
N ALA A 98 -15.46 2.15 21.74
CA ALA A 98 -16.15 1.76 22.96
C ALA A 98 -17.54 1.23 22.61
#